data_AF-A0A7X0E6E2-F1
#
_entry.id   AF-A0A7X0E6E2-F1
#
_cell.length_a   1.000
_cell.length_b   1.000
_cell.length_c   1.000
_cell.angle_alpha   90.00
_cell.angle_beta   90.00
_cell.angle_gamma   90.00
#
_symmetry.space_group_name_H-M   'P 1'
#
loop_
_entity.id
_entity.type
_entity.pdbx_description
1 polymer ?
#
loop_
_entity_poly.entity_id
_entity_poly.type
_entity_poly.pdbx_seq_one_letter_code
_entity_poly.pdbx_strand_id
1 'polypeptide(L)'
;MHYNQSWMGFGIVGGIEAGAISAIAALLLFAVFHWLGQRNDWGYGPQISWTILVAALLTASGDLWDLFYFNYSQLQSIDLLRAKLAEVHDPDSIGVRVLCELLGIVVGIYVGWMLCHSPWGARLLKRR
;
A
#
# COMPACT_ATOMS: atom_id res chain seq x y z
N MET A 1 -7.49 8.53 5.77
CA MET A 1 -7.98 8.49 7.16
C MET A 1 -6.84 7.97 8.01
N HIS A 2 -6.37 8.74 8.99
CA HIS A 2 -5.35 8.25 9.93
C HIS A 2 -6.01 7.24 10.85
N TYR A 3 -5.59 5.98 10.75
CA TYR A 3 -5.92 4.97 11.74
C TYR A 3 -4.91 5.05 12.89
N ASN A 4 -5.20 4.42 14.02
CA ASN A 4 -4.29 4.46 15.16
C ASN A 4 -2.99 3.71 14.82
N GLN A 5 -1.88 4.46 14.71
CA GLN A 5 -0.53 3.97 14.41
C GLN A 5 0.42 4.06 15.62
N SER A 6 -0.11 4.26 16.83
CA SER A 6 0.72 4.35 18.07
C SER A 6 1.59 3.13 18.36
N TRP A 7 1.32 2.00 17.70
CA TRP A 7 2.05 0.75 17.83
C TRP A 7 3.16 0.58 16.79
N MET A 8 3.24 1.43 15.78
CA MET A 8 4.29 1.40 14.76
C MET A 8 5.54 2.14 15.23
N GLY A 9 6.70 1.66 14.80
CA GLY A 9 7.99 2.30 15.04
C GLY A 9 8.17 3.62 14.27
N PHE A 10 9.27 4.31 14.55
CA PHE A 10 9.67 5.53 13.83
C PHE A 10 10.80 5.23 12.83
N GLY A 11 11.04 6.17 11.91
CA GLY A 11 12.06 6.12 10.87
C GLY A 11 11.89 4.92 9.94
N ILE A 12 13.02 4.28 9.63
CA ILE A 12 13.06 3.12 8.73
C ILE A 12 12.27 1.92 9.27
N VAL A 13 12.17 1.77 10.60
CA VAL A 13 11.43 0.66 11.21
C VAL A 13 9.94 0.80 10.93
N GLY A 14 9.37 1.98 11.22
CA GLY A 14 7.99 2.29 10.89
C GLY A 14 7.70 2.23 9.39
N GLY A 15 8.65 2.68 8.57
CA GLY A 15 8.57 2.54 7.11
C GLY A 15 8.45 1.07 6.67
N ILE A 16 9.34 0.19 7.16
CA ILE A 16 9.30 -1.24 6.82
C ILE A 16 7.99 -1.88 7.31
N GLU A 17 7.51 -1.54 8.50
CA GLU A 17 6.21 -2.01 9.01
C GLU A 17 5.05 -1.58 8.12
N ALA A 18 5.01 -0.30 7.72
CA ALA A 18 4.03 0.23 6.77
C ALA A 18 4.11 -0.53 5.43
N GLY A 19 5.33 -0.72 4.91
CA GLY A 19 5.59 -1.49 3.70
C GLY A 19 5.12 -2.94 3.79
N ALA A 20 5.32 -3.61 4.92
CA ALA A 20 4.87 -4.98 5.13
C ALA A 20 3.33 -5.08 5.11
N ILE A 21 2.64 -4.13 5.73
CA ILE A 21 1.17 -4.04 5.70
C ILE A 21 0.70 -3.84 4.26
N SER A 22 1.31 -2.91 3.52
CA SER A 22 1.00 -2.64 2.12
C SER A 22 1.26 -3.84 1.23
N ALA A 23 2.31 -4.62 1.50
CA ALA A 23 2.58 -5.87 0.80
C ALA A 23 1.50 -6.93 1.03
N ILE A 24 1.07 -7.13 2.28
CA ILE A 24 0.00 -8.07 2.61
C ILE A 24 -1.32 -7.62 1.94
N ALA A 25 -1.67 -6.35 2.03
CA ALA A 25 -2.88 -5.80 1.41
C ALA A 25 -2.86 -5.97 -0.12
N ALA A 26 -1.74 -5.65 -0.77
CA ALA A 26 -1.59 -5.78 -2.22
C ALA A 26 -1.61 -7.24 -2.67
N LEU A 27 -1.03 -8.17 -1.90
CA LEU A 27 -1.12 -9.61 -2.17
C LEU A 27 -2.58 -10.08 -2.14
N LEU A 28 -3.33 -9.70 -1.10
CA LEU A 28 -4.75 -10.07 -0.98
C LEU A 28 -5.60 -9.47 -2.10
N LEU A 29 -5.38 -8.20 -2.42
CA LEU A 29 -6.07 -7.54 -3.54
C LEU A 29 -5.72 -8.19 -4.88
N PHE A 30 -4.46 -8.56 -5.10
CA PHE A 30 -4.06 -9.29 -6.30
C PHE A 30 -4.82 -10.61 -6.40
N ALA A 31 -4.95 -11.37 -5.31
CA ALA A 31 -5.71 -12.62 -5.32
C ALA A 31 -7.19 -12.40 -5.69
N VAL A 32 -7.81 -11.32 -5.19
CA VAL A 32 -9.19 -10.94 -5.54
C VAL A 32 -9.32 -10.56 -7.02
N PHE A 33 -8.44 -9.69 -7.52
CA PHE A 33 -8.46 -9.28 -8.94
C PHE A 33 -8.04 -10.38 -9.89
N HIS A 34 -7.18 -11.29 -9.45
CA HIS A 34 -6.85 -12.49 -10.21
C HIS A 34 -8.08 -13.40 -10.34
N TRP A 35 -8.76 -13.69 -9.23
CA TRP A 35 -10.00 -14.48 -9.25
C TRP A 35 -11.10 -13.83 -10.10
N LEU A 36 -11.25 -12.51 -10.03
CA LEU A 36 -12.20 -11.77 -10.87
C LEU A 36 -11.78 -11.78 -12.35
N GLY A 37 -10.49 -11.62 -12.61
CA GLY A 37 -9.92 -11.61 -13.96
C GLY A 37 -10.07 -12.95 -14.67
N GLN A 38 -9.91 -14.07 -13.95
CA GLN A 38 -10.15 -15.42 -14.48
C GLN A 38 -11.62 -15.65 -14.88
N ARG A 39 -12.57 -14.92 -14.29
CA ARG A 39 -14.01 -15.02 -14.63
C ARG A 39 -14.42 -14.15 -15.80
N ASN A 40 -13.64 -13.10 -16.08
CA ASN A 40 -13.94 -12.07 -17.07
C ASN A 40 -12.94 -12.06 -18.24
N ASP A 41 -12.11 -13.11 -18.36
CA ASP A 41 -11.04 -13.24 -19.37
C ASP A 41 -10.05 -12.06 -19.41
N TRP A 42 -9.74 -11.48 -18.25
CA TRP A 42 -8.79 -10.38 -18.17
C TRP A 42 -7.35 -10.88 -18.27
N GLY A 43 -6.53 -10.23 -19.10
CA GLY A 43 -5.08 -10.38 -19.05
C GLY A 43 -4.47 -9.86 -17.74
N TYR A 44 -3.17 -10.10 -17.54
CA TYR A 44 -2.47 -9.66 -16.32
C TYR A 44 -2.38 -8.14 -16.18
N GLY A 45 -2.37 -7.38 -17.29
CA GLY A 45 -2.31 -5.92 -17.27
C GLY A 45 -3.40 -5.30 -16.39
N PRO A 46 -4.69 -5.47 -16.73
CA PRO A 46 -5.80 -4.97 -15.91
C PRO A 46 -5.78 -5.47 -14.46
N GLN A 47 -5.43 -6.73 -14.23
CA GLN A 47 -5.37 -7.31 -12.87
C GLN A 47 -4.33 -6.58 -12.01
N ILE A 48 -3.13 -6.37 -12.54
CA ILE A 48 -2.05 -5.65 -11.86
C ILE A 48 -2.41 -4.18 -11.69
N SER A 49 -2.93 -3.52 -12.73
CA SER A 49 -3.31 -2.11 -12.68
C SER A 49 -4.36 -1.83 -11.61
N TRP A 50 -5.44 -2.60 -11.56
CA TRP A 50 -6.48 -2.45 -10.53
C TRP A 50 -5.93 -2.73 -9.14
N THR A 51 -5.05 -3.73 -9.01
CA THR A 51 -4.43 -4.04 -7.72
C THR A 51 -3.56 -2.88 -7.22
N ILE A 52 -2.69 -2.31 -8.07
CA ILE A 52 -1.86 -1.16 -7.71
C ILE A 52 -2.74 0.02 -7.29
N LEU A 53 -3.76 0.36 -8.09
CA LEU A 53 -4.63 1.50 -7.82
C LEU A 53 -5.35 1.36 -6.48
N VAL A 54 -5.97 0.21 -6.23
CA VAL A 54 -6.73 -0.01 -4.98
C VAL A 54 -5.80 -0.15 -3.79
N ALA A 55 -4.65 -0.83 -3.93
CA ALA A 55 -3.69 -0.98 -2.84
C ALA A 55 -3.11 0.39 -2.43
N ALA A 56 -2.69 1.21 -3.40
CA ALA A 56 -2.17 2.55 -3.13
C ALA A 56 -3.23 3.44 -2.46
N LEU A 57 -4.48 3.35 -2.93
CA LEU A 57 -5.59 4.10 -2.34
C LEU A 57 -5.88 3.69 -0.88
N LEU A 58 -5.78 2.40 -0.56
CA LEU A 58 -6.11 1.90 0.78
C LEU A 58 -4.96 2.03 1.78
N THR A 59 -3.71 1.94 1.32
CA THR A 59 -2.55 1.79 2.21
C THR A 59 -1.65 3.03 2.22
N ALA A 60 -1.30 3.56 1.06
CA ALA A 60 -0.36 4.68 0.95
C ALA A 60 -1.02 6.07 0.90
N SER A 61 -2.35 6.14 0.72
CA SER A 61 -3.05 7.41 0.46
C SER A 61 -2.93 8.43 1.58
N GLY A 62 -2.83 8.00 2.84
CA GLY A 62 -2.63 8.88 3.99
C GLY A 62 -1.28 9.59 3.89
N ASP A 63 -0.20 8.82 3.92
CA ASP A 63 1.16 9.34 3.89
C ASP A 63 1.47 10.09 2.59
N LEU A 64 0.93 9.64 1.44
CA LEU A 64 1.03 10.36 0.17
C LEU A 64 0.34 11.73 0.22
N TRP A 65 -0.82 11.81 0.86
CA TRP A 65 -1.56 13.06 0.97
C TRP A 65 -0.85 14.04 1.89
N ASP A 66 -0.31 13.57 3.00
CA ASP A 66 0.49 14.38 3.91
C ASP A 66 1.79 14.87 3.24
N LEU A 67 2.48 13.97 2.53
CA LEU A 67 3.67 14.32 1.76
C LEU A 67 3.35 15.41 0.73
N PHE A 68 2.24 15.25 0.00
CA PHE A 68 1.77 16.25 -0.96
C PHE A 68 1.42 17.58 -0.27
N TYR A 69 0.66 17.53 0.82
CA TYR A 69 0.19 18.69 1.55
C TYR A 69 1.37 19.51 2.10
N PHE A 70 2.36 18.88 2.73
CA PHE A 70 3.49 19.62 3.29
C PHE A 70 4.47 20.15 2.23
N ASN A 71 4.54 19.54 1.05
CA ASN A 71 5.42 20.02 -0.01
C ASN A 71 4.78 21.11 -0.90
N TYR A 72 3.47 21.06 -1.12
CA TYR A 72 2.81 21.89 -2.14
C TYR A 72 1.71 22.81 -1.61
N SER A 73 1.22 22.61 -0.38
CA SER A 73 0.19 23.47 0.19
C SER A 73 0.76 24.75 0.78
N GLN A 74 0.09 25.88 0.56
CA GLN A 74 0.43 27.14 1.22
C GLN A 74 -0.05 27.11 2.67
N LEU A 75 0.84 26.75 3.58
CA LEU A 75 0.60 26.79 5.01
C LEU A 75 0.37 28.25 5.45
N GLN A 76 -0.88 28.58 5.75
CA GLN A 76 -1.31 29.95 6.08
C GLN A 76 -0.78 30.43 7.44
N SER A 77 -0.49 29.51 8.37
CA SER A 77 0.03 29.83 9.70
C SER A 77 0.85 28.69 10.31
N ILE A 78 1.75 29.05 11.24
CA ILE A 78 2.58 28.09 12.00
C ILE A 78 1.72 27.20 12.91
N ASP A 79 0.63 27.74 13.45
CA ASP A 79 -0.26 26.97 14.33
C ASP A 79 -1.01 25.88 13.57
N LEU A 80 -1.43 26.16 12.32
CA LEU A 80 -2.07 25.16 11.47
C LEU A 80 -1.08 24.06 11.08
N LEU A 81 0.16 24.43 10.76
CA LEU A 81 1.23 23.46 10.48
C LEU A 81 1.47 22.54 11.68
N ARG A 82 1.56 23.09 12.90
CA ARG A 82 1.73 22.30 14.13
C ARG A 82 0.56 21.36 14.38
N ALA A 83 -0.66 21.83 14.16
CA ALA A 83 -1.86 21.01 14.30
C ALA A 83 -1.83 19.82 13.31
N LYS A 84 -1.42 20.06 12.06
CA LYS A 84 -1.30 19.00 11.06
C LYS A 84 -0.15 18.04 11.32
N LEU A 85 1.01 18.53 11.75
CA LEU A 85 2.12 17.67 12.15
C LEU A 85 1.77 16.76 13.33
N ALA A 86 0.92 17.21 14.26
CA ALA A 86 0.48 16.40 15.39
C ALA A 86 -0.49 15.25 14.99
N GLU A 87 -1.18 15.38 13.86
CA GLU A 87 -2.05 14.34 13.31
C GLU A 87 -1.26 13.26 12.55
N VAL A 88 -0.05 13.59 12.08
CA VAL A 88 0.76 12.73 11.22
C VAL A 88 1.67 11.85 12.06
N HIS A 89 1.58 10.54 11.81
CA HIS A 89 2.51 9.60 12.41
C HIS A 89 3.90 9.77 11.79
N ASP A 90 4.93 9.95 12.62
CA ASP A 90 6.32 10.09 12.21
C ASP A 90 6.55 11.10 11.05
N PRO A 91 6.32 12.40 11.29
CA PRO A 91 6.36 13.42 10.25
C PRO A 91 7.76 13.61 9.64
N ASP A 92 8.82 13.32 10.39
CA ASP A 92 10.21 13.49 9.95
C ASP A 92 10.61 12.45 8.90
N SER A 93 9.96 11.28 8.87
CA SER A 93 10.31 10.17 7.99
C SER A 93 9.22 9.83 6.96
N ILE A 94 8.24 10.73 6.76
CA ILE A 94 7.07 10.47 5.91
C ILE A 94 7.41 10.03 4.48
N GLY A 95 8.47 10.57 3.89
CA GLY A 95 8.95 10.15 2.57
C GLY A 95 9.47 8.71 2.54
N VAL A 96 10.12 8.26 3.62
CA VAL A 96 10.57 6.86 3.79
C VAL A 96 9.37 5.95 3.94
N ARG A 97 8.36 6.35 4.70
CA ARG A 97 7.12 5.59 4.87
C ARG A 97 6.41 5.37 3.52
N VAL A 98 6.16 6.44 2.76
CA VAL A 98 5.57 6.34 1.40
C VAL A 98 6.39 5.43 0.50
N LEU A 99 7.71 5.58 0.49
CA LEU A 99 8.59 4.73 -0.32
C LEU A 99 8.44 3.24 0.04
N CYS A 100 8.48 2.93 1.34
CA CYS A 100 8.32 1.56 1.82
C CYS A 100 6.93 0.99 1.52
N GLU A 101 5.86 1.78 1.63
CA GLU A 101 4.51 1.37 1.26
C GLU A 101 4.40 1.04 -0.23
N LEU A 102 4.93 1.91 -1.11
CA LEU A 102 4.93 1.68 -2.56
C LEU A 102 5.76 0.45 -2.94
N LEU A 103 6.94 0.26 -2.34
CA LEU A 103 7.73 -0.95 -2.52
C LEU A 103 6.98 -2.19 -2.00
N GLY A 104 6.31 -2.06 -0.86
CA GLY A 104 5.45 -3.08 -0.30
C GLY A 104 4.38 -3.54 -1.29
N ILE A 105 3.66 -2.59 -1.90
CA ILE A 105 2.65 -2.90 -2.93
C ILE A 105 3.24 -3.72 -4.08
N VAL A 106 4.39 -3.28 -4.62
CA VAL A 106 5.05 -3.97 -5.73
C VAL A 106 5.46 -5.39 -5.33
N VAL A 107 6.06 -5.56 -4.15
CA VAL A 107 6.47 -6.86 -3.62
C VAL A 107 5.25 -7.76 -3.40
N GLY A 108 4.18 -7.23 -2.80
CA GLY A 108 2.94 -7.98 -2.55
C GLY A 108 2.30 -8.52 -3.82
N ILE A 109 2.24 -7.69 -4.88
CA ILE A 109 1.74 -8.11 -6.20
C ILE A 109 2.64 -9.17 -6.81
N TYR A 110 3.96 -8.97 -6.76
CA TYR A 110 4.92 -9.93 -7.31
C TYR A 110 4.80 -11.30 -6.65
N VAL A 111 4.71 -11.34 -5.31
CA VAL A 111 4.48 -12.57 -4.55
C VAL A 111 3.13 -13.19 -4.90
N GLY A 112 2.06 -12.39 -4.96
CA GLY A 112 0.73 -12.86 -5.36
C GLY A 112 0.73 -13.52 -6.75
N TRP A 113 1.39 -12.88 -7.72
CA TRP A 113 1.56 -13.42 -9.07
C TRP A 113 2.36 -14.73 -9.06
N MET A 114 3.47 -14.78 -8.32
CA MET A 114 4.30 -15.99 -8.22
C MET A 114 3.51 -17.17 -7.62
N LEU A 115 2.69 -16.92 -6.60
CA LEU A 115 1.84 -17.94 -5.97
C LEU A 115 0.79 -18.49 -6.93
N CYS A 116 0.21 -17.65 -7.80
CA CYS A 116 -0.74 -18.07 -8.82
C CYS A 116 -0.07 -18.81 -9.99
N HIS A 117 1.19 -18.51 -10.31
CA HIS A 117 1.93 -19.16 -11.40
C HIS A 117 2.66 -20.45 -10.98
N SER A 118 2.97 -20.61 -9.70
CA SER A 118 3.69 -21.78 -9.20
C SER A 118 2.85 -23.06 -9.33
N PRO A 119 3.43 -24.19 -9.84
CA PRO A 119 2.73 -25.47 -9.97
C PRO A 119 2.20 -26.07 -8.64
N TRP A 120 2.58 -25.48 -7.51
CA TRP A 120 2.07 -25.81 -6.18
C TRP A 120 0.70 -25.16 -5.89
N GLY A 121 0.40 -23.98 -6.45
CA GLY A 121 -0.89 -23.30 -6.30
C GLY A 121 -2.01 -23.91 -7.16
N ALA A 122 -1.65 -24.47 -8.32
CA ALA A 122 -2.58 -25.19 -9.19
C ALA A 122 -3.24 -26.40 -8.50
N ARG A 123 -2.63 -26.98 -7.46
CA ARG A 123 -3.23 -28.09 -6.70
C ARG A 123 -4.25 -27.66 -5.65
N LEU A 124 -4.21 -26.42 -5.17
CA LEU A 124 -5.16 -25.90 -4.17
C LEU A 124 -6.43 -25.32 -4.79
N LEU A 125 -6.33 -24.78 -6.01
CA LEU A 125 -7.45 -24.14 -6.72
C LEU A 125 -8.14 -25.05 -7.75
N LYS A 126 -7.51 -26.17 -8.14
CA LYS A 126 -8.06 -27.14 -9.11
C LYS A 126 -8.81 -28.30 -8.43
N ARG A 127 -9.76 -27.94 -7.56
CA ARG A 127 -10.90 -28.81 -7.20
C ARG A 127 -12.19 -28.23 -7.80
N ARG A 128 -12.26 -28.16 -9.13
CA ARG A 128 -13.50 -28.21 -9.91
C ARG A 128 -13.17 -28.81 -11.27
#